data_AF-A0A2L0I9T0-F1
#
_entry.id   AF-A0A2L0I9T0-F1
#
_cell.length_a   1.000
_cell.length_b   1.000
_cell.length_c   1.000
_cell.angle_alpha   90.00
_cell.angle_beta   90.00
_cell.angle_gamma   90.00
#
_symmetry.space_group_name_H-M   'P 1'
#
loop_
_entity.id
_entity.type
_entity.pdbx_description
1 polymer ?
#
loop_
_entity_poly.entity_id
_entity_poly.type
_entity_poly.pdbx_seq_one_letter_code
_entity_poly.pdbx_strand_id
1 'polypeptide(L)'
;MSEVDISKYAALYEYQKNQFSIVKGHYEKLEDKATKYLTYLSIFITAFSLLAKYYFIDTNIKAPFFLTCLTSLYLALTFIFVCLASGKLFSCLQVKEVFQVNTDDQMIDYFQNNKIATVYLGLAHHYKKVISSYTEKNDEKANLLHKAFDYIQLAGASLVIVIILIILGKFLGSL
;
A
#
# COMPACT_ATOMS: atom_id res chain seq x y z
N MET A 1 -23.28 42.90 -0.07
CA MET A 1 -22.85 41.58 0.43
C MET A 1 -23.11 41.61 1.93
N SER A 2 -23.96 40.73 2.46
CA SER A 2 -24.28 40.75 3.87
C SER A 2 -23.17 40.08 4.68
N GLU A 3 -23.03 40.45 5.96
CA GLU A 3 -22.10 39.81 6.90
C GLU A 3 -22.37 38.29 7.03
N VAL A 4 -23.63 37.89 6.81
CA VAL A 4 -24.11 36.50 6.77
C VAL A 4 -23.56 35.72 5.57
N ASP A 5 -23.36 36.36 4.41
CA ASP A 5 -22.78 35.69 3.24
C ASP A 5 -21.29 35.39 3.44
N ILE A 6 -20.57 36.29 4.10
CA ILE A 6 -19.14 36.12 4.39
C ILE A 6 -18.92 34.98 5.38
N SER A 7 -19.71 34.92 6.46
CA SER A 7 -19.61 33.85 7.45
C SER A 7 -19.97 32.48 6.87
N LYS A 8 -20.96 32.43 5.97
CA LYS A 8 -21.32 31.20 5.23
C LYS A 8 -20.16 30.67 4.37
N TYR A 9 -19.50 31.52 3.60
CA TYR A 9 -18.36 31.10 2.77
C TYR A 9 -17.12 30.76 3.61
N ALA A 10 -16.88 31.47 4.71
CA ALA A 10 -15.82 31.14 5.65
C ALA A 10 -16.04 29.75 6.29
N ALA A 11 -17.27 29.43 6.70
CA ALA A 11 -17.63 28.12 7.23
C ALA A 11 -17.42 26.99 6.19
N LEU A 12 -17.79 27.23 4.92
CA LEU A 12 -17.55 26.29 3.84
C LEU A 12 -16.04 26.06 3.61
N TYR A 13 -15.25 27.13 3.62
CA TYR A 13 -13.80 27.05 3.49
C TYR A 13 -13.17 26.21 4.61
N GLU A 14 -13.52 26.48 5.88
CA GLU A 14 -13.00 25.73 7.03
C GLU A 14 -13.42 24.25 6.96
N TYR A 15 -14.65 23.97 6.54
CA TYR A 15 -15.10 22.59 6.31
C TYR A 15 -14.22 21.89 5.25
N GLN A 16 -13.99 22.52 4.10
CA GLN A 16 -13.17 21.93 3.03
C GLN A 16 -11.71 21.74 3.45
N LYS A 17 -11.14 22.71 4.16
CA LYS A 17 -9.77 22.61 4.72
C LYS A 17 -9.65 21.42 5.70
N ASN A 18 -10.65 21.22 6.55
CA ASN A 18 -10.70 20.07 7.46
C ASN A 18 -10.80 18.75 6.70
N GLN A 19 -11.67 18.67 5.69
CA GLN A 19 -11.79 17.48 4.83
C GLN A 19 -10.47 17.16 4.12
N PHE A 20 -9.77 18.16 3.60
CA PHE A 20 -8.45 17.98 3.01
C PHE A 20 -7.46 17.36 3.99
N SER A 21 -7.39 17.84 5.23
CA SER A 21 -6.51 17.25 6.25
C SER A 21 -6.85 15.79 6.55
N ILE A 22 -8.14 15.42 6.53
CA ILE A 22 -8.58 14.03 6.74
C ILE A 22 -8.11 13.14 5.59
N VAL A 23 -8.37 13.53 4.35
CA VAL A 23 -8.02 12.71 3.18
C VAL A 23 -6.50 12.62 3.00
N LYS A 24 -5.76 13.69 3.30
CA LYS A 24 -4.29 13.65 3.39
C LYS A 24 -3.82 12.68 4.47
N GLY A 25 -4.43 12.72 5.66
CA GLY A 25 -4.10 11.78 6.73
C GLY A 25 -4.41 10.32 6.37
N HIS A 26 -5.44 10.05 5.55
CA HIS A 26 -5.69 8.71 5.03
C HIS A 26 -4.58 8.24 4.08
N TYR A 27 -4.05 9.12 3.24
CA TYR A 27 -2.92 8.83 2.35
C TYR A 27 -1.70 8.37 3.14
N GLU A 28 -1.31 9.14 4.16
CA GLU A 28 -0.18 8.84 5.04
C GLU A 28 -0.38 7.51 5.78
N LYS A 29 -1.59 7.25 6.30
CA LYS A 29 -1.92 5.97 6.96
C LYS A 29 -1.79 4.76 6.04
N LEU A 30 -2.12 4.91 4.75
CA LEU A 30 -1.96 3.82 3.78
C LEU A 30 -0.47 3.54 3.52
N GLU A 31 0.37 4.58 3.41
CA GLU A 31 1.83 4.42 3.27
C GLU A 31 2.46 3.78 4.51
N ASP A 32 2.03 4.18 5.72
CA ASP A 32 2.45 3.53 6.97
C ASP A 32 2.10 2.04 6.99
N LYS A 33 0.89 1.69 6.53
CA LYS A 33 0.44 0.29 6.44
C LYS A 33 1.26 -0.49 5.42
N ALA A 34 1.56 0.09 4.26
CA ALA A 34 2.41 -0.52 3.24
C ALA A 34 3.82 -0.78 3.77
N THR A 35 4.39 0.17 4.52
CA THR A 35 5.70 0.03 5.16
C THR A 35 5.72 -1.11 6.17
N LYS A 36 4.68 -1.22 7.02
CA LYS A 36 4.53 -2.34 7.97
C LYS A 36 4.45 -3.69 7.25
N TYR A 37 3.69 -3.78 6.16
CA TYR A 37 3.61 -4.99 5.35
C TYR A 37 4.96 -5.34 4.72
N LEU A 38 5.73 -4.36 4.26
CA LEU A 38 7.07 -4.58 3.72
C LEU A 38 8.03 -5.12 4.79
N THR A 39 7.93 -4.63 6.03
CA THR A 39 8.69 -5.16 7.18
C THR A 39 8.32 -6.61 7.48
N TYR A 40 7.03 -6.96 7.48
CA TYR A 40 6.64 -8.37 7.67
C TYR A 40 7.11 -9.25 6.51
N LEU A 41 7.04 -8.75 5.28
CA LEU A 41 7.48 -9.46 4.10
C LEU A 41 9.00 -9.69 4.10
N SER A 42 9.82 -8.78 4.63
CA SER A 42 11.27 -8.97 4.71
C SER A 42 11.66 -10.07 5.72
N ILE A 43 10.97 -10.12 6.87
CA ILE A 43 11.11 -11.22 7.85
C ILE A 43 10.70 -12.54 7.20
N PHE A 44 9.57 -12.54 6.48
CA PHE A 44 9.08 -13.71 5.76
C PHE A 44 10.09 -14.20 4.70
N ILE A 45 10.65 -13.28 3.89
CA ILE A 45 11.69 -13.59 2.88
C ILE A 45 12.90 -14.24 3.54
N THR A 46 13.33 -13.74 4.70
CA THR A 46 14.47 -14.29 5.44
C THR A 46 14.19 -15.73 5.87
N ALA A 47 13.03 -15.99 6.49
CA ALA A 47 12.62 -17.33 6.91
C ALA A 47 12.48 -18.28 5.71
N PHE A 48 11.85 -17.82 4.63
CA PHE A 48 11.72 -18.56 3.38
C PHE A 48 13.08 -18.91 2.77
N SER A 49 14.02 -17.96 2.76
CA SER A 49 15.37 -18.16 2.21
C SER A 49 16.15 -19.21 2.99
N LEU A 50 16.05 -19.21 4.33
CA LEU A 50 16.64 -20.24 5.18
C LEU A 50 16.04 -21.62 4.91
N LEU A 51 14.72 -21.70 4.77
CA LEU A 51 14.04 -22.95 4.47
C LEU A 51 14.38 -23.49 3.07
N ALA A 52 14.41 -22.60 2.07
CA ALA A 52 14.82 -22.96 0.72
C ALA A 52 16.28 -23.45 0.68
N LYS A 53 17.19 -22.76 1.37
CA LYS A 53 18.59 -23.20 1.53
C LYS A 53 18.65 -24.59 2.17
N TYR A 54 17.93 -24.79 3.26
CA TYR A 54 17.88 -26.08 3.95
C TYR A 54 17.46 -27.22 3.03
N TYR A 55 16.44 -26.98 2.20
CA TYR A 55 15.91 -27.96 1.27
C TYR A 55 16.83 -28.24 0.08
N PHE A 56 17.43 -27.22 -0.53
CA PHE A 56 18.24 -27.39 -1.76
C PHE A 56 19.71 -27.73 -1.50
N ILE A 57 20.28 -27.27 -0.39
CA ILE A 57 21.73 -27.35 -0.13
C ILE A 57 22.02 -28.30 1.02
N ASP A 58 21.34 -28.11 2.15
CA ASP A 58 21.76 -28.73 3.41
C ASP A 58 21.22 -30.17 3.59
N THR A 59 20.28 -30.61 2.75
CA THR A 59 19.66 -31.93 2.87
C THR A 59 19.78 -32.80 1.61
N ASN A 60 20.34 -34.01 1.78
CA ASN A 60 20.24 -35.10 0.81
C ASN A 60 18.96 -35.91 1.08
N ILE A 61 17.78 -35.28 0.94
CA ILE A 61 16.51 -35.99 1.16
C ILE A 61 16.31 -36.98 0.01
N LYS A 62 16.33 -38.29 0.30
CA LYS A 62 15.91 -39.34 -0.62
C LYS A 62 14.38 -39.42 -0.69
N ALA A 63 13.72 -38.32 -1.00
CA ALA A 63 12.27 -38.28 -1.16
C ALA A 63 11.88 -38.90 -2.51
N PRO A 64 10.67 -39.51 -2.61
CA PRO A 64 10.07 -39.87 -3.88
C PRO A 64 10.06 -38.69 -4.86
N PHE A 65 10.40 -38.95 -6.13
CA PHE A 65 10.50 -37.91 -7.17
C PHE A 65 9.28 -36.99 -7.24
N PHE A 66 8.07 -37.55 -7.07
CA PHE A 66 6.82 -36.79 -7.05
C PHE A 66 6.78 -35.74 -5.92
N LEU A 67 7.20 -36.10 -4.70
CA LEU A 67 7.23 -35.17 -3.56
C LEU A 67 8.28 -34.08 -3.77
N THR A 68 9.44 -34.42 -4.34
CA THR A 68 10.48 -33.45 -4.67
C THR A 68 10.00 -32.42 -5.68
N CYS A 69 9.33 -32.89 -6.74
CA CYS A 69 8.74 -32.02 -7.76
C CYS A 69 7.66 -31.11 -7.18
N LEU A 70 6.75 -31.66 -6.38
CA LEU A 70 5.68 -30.91 -5.74
C LEU A 70 6.22 -29.84 -4.77
N THR A 71 7.22 -30.19 -3.96
CA THR A 71 7.86 -29.24 -3.03
C THR A 71 8.55 -28.11 -3.79
N SER A 72 9.27 -28.43 -4.87
CA SER A 72 9.92 -27.42 -5.72
C SER A 72 8.90 -26.47 -6.37
N LEU A 73 7.76 -27.01 -6.84
CA LEU A 73 6.67 -26.20 -7.39
C LEU A 73 6.13 -25.19 -6.37
N TYR A 74 5.82 -25.62 -5.15
CA TYR A 74 5.30 -24.73 -4.10
C TYR A 74 6.36 -23.73 -3.59
N LEU A 75 7.64 -24.09 -3.58
CA LEU A 75 8.72 -23.14 -3.31
C LEU A 75 8.76 -22.03 -4.37
N ALA A 76 8.68 -22.39 -5.66
CA ALA A 76 8.62 -21.43 -6.76
C ALA A 76 7.35 -20.56 -6.69
N LEU A 77 6.20 -21.15 -6.37
CA LEU A 77 4.94 -20.45 -6.19
C LEU A 77 5.02 -19.42 -5.05
N THR A 78 5.59 -19.81 -3.91
CA THR A 78 5.82 -18.92 -2.77
C THR A 78 6.69 -17.74 -3.18
N PHE A 79 7.78 -17.98 -3.90
CA PHE A 79 8.65 -16.93 -4.40
C PHE A 79 7.91 -15.95 -5.34
N ILE A 80 7.12 -16.46 -6.28
CA ILE A 80 6.31 -15.63 -7.18
C ILE A 80 5.35 -14.73 -6.40
N PHE A 81 4.63 -15.28 -5.42
CA PHE A 81 3.70 -14.49 -4.60
C PHE A 81 4.42 -13.41 -3.77
N VAL A 82 5.59 -13.72 -3.21
CA VAL A 82 6.42 -12.73 -2.52
C VAL A 82 6.85 -11.59 -3.45
N CYS A 83 7.26 -11.91 -4.68
CA CYS A 83 7.61 -10.90 -5.68
C CYS A 83 6.40 -10.04 -6.07
N LEU A 84 5.24 -10.65 -6.29
CA LEU A 84 4.00 -9.93 -6.62
C LEU A 84 3.56 -9.01 -5.46
N ALA A 85 3.61 -9.50 -4.22
CA ALA A 85 3.33 -8.71 -3.03
C ALA A 85 4.28 -7.51 -2.94
N SER A 86 5.58 -7.75 -3.06
CA SER A 86 6.61 -6.69 -3.03
C SER A 86 6.34 -5.61 -4.08
N GLY A 87 6.07 -6.02 -5.33
CA GLY A 87 5.77 -5.08 -6.41
C GLY A 87 4.55 -4.19 -6.12
N LYS A 88 3.49 -4.75 -5.53
CA LYS A 88 2.31 -3.97 -5.13
C LYS A 88 2.59 -3.02 -3.95
N LEU A 89 3.38 -3.45 -2.97
CA LEU A 89 3.80 -2.59 -1.85
C LEU A 89 4.67 -1.43 -2.33
N PHE A 90 5.66 -1.68 -3.19
CA PHE A 90 6.47 -0.61 -3.78
C PHE A 90 5.65 0.34 -4.64
N SER A 91 4.69 -0.18 -5.41
CA SER A 91 3.74 0.67 -6.17
C SER A 91 2.90 1.55 -5.24
N CYS A 92 2.52 1.03 -4.06
CA CYS A 92 1.79 1.79 -3.06
C CYS A 92 2.67 2.86 -2.41
N LEU A 93 3.97 2.64 -2.24
CA LEU A 93 4.91 3.59 -1.63
C LEU A 93 5.52 4.58 -2.63
N GLN A 94 5.27 4.40 -3.93
CA GLN A 94 5.79 5.30 -4.95
C GLN A 94 5.35 6.73 -4.66
N VAL A 95 6.33 7.63 -4.56
CA VAL A 95 6.10 9.08 -4.42
C VAL A 95 5.44 9.56 -5.71
N LYS A 96 4.14 9.79 -5.65
CA LYS A 96 3.41 10.50 -6.71
C LYS A 96 3.29 11.94 -6.26
N GLU A 97 3.52 12.88 -7.17
CA GLU A 97 3.20 14.29 -6.92
C GLU A 97 1.69 14.39 -6.65
N VAL A 98 1.35 14.67 -5.39
CA VAL A 98 -0.03 14.93 -5.02
C VAL A 98 -0.26 16.43 -5.19
N PHE A 99 -1.39 16.81 -5.80
CA PHE A 99 -1.75 18.22 -6.03
C PHE A 99 -1.54 19.04 -4.76
N GLN A 100 -0.66 20.03 -4.84
CA GLN A 100 -0.40 20.96 -3.74
C GLN A 100 -1.43 22.09 -3.79
N VAL A 101 -1.74 22.66 -2.62
CA VAL A 101 -2.47 23.92 -2.56
C VAL A 101 -1.55 24.98 -3.18
N ASN A 102 -2.02 25.76 -4.15
CA ASN A 102 -1.20 26.78 -4.77
C ASN A 102 -0.77 27.80 -3.72
N THR A 103 0.53 28.05 -3.62
CA THR A 103 1.14 29.05 -2.71
C THR A 103 1.96 30.08 -3.50
N ASP A 104 1.68 30.20 -4.79
CA ASP A 104 2.36 31.12 -5.70
C ASP A 104 1.84 32.54 -5.58
N ASP A 105 2.57 33.49 -6.16
CA ASP A 105 2.21 34.91 -6.16
C ASP A 105 0.81 35.15 -6.75
N GLN A 106 0.34 34.24 -7.63
CA GLN A 106 -1.03 34.25 -8.17
C GLN A 106 -2.09 34.14 -7.07
N MET A 107 -1.85 33.36 -6.02
CA MET A 107 -2.75 33.30 -4.87
C MET A 107 -2.70 34.57 -4.02
N ILE A 108 -1.54 35.22 -3.91
CA ILE A 108 -1.42 36.51 -3.21
C ILE A 108 -2.21 37.58 -3.97
N ASP A 109 -2.03 37.66 -5.29
CA ASP A 109 -2.76 38.57 -6.16
C ASP A 109 -4.27 38.28 -6.15
N TYR A 110 -4.66 37.01 -6.08
CA TYR A 110 -6.06 36.62 -5.95
C TYR A 110 -6.69 37.16 -4.65
N PHE A 111 -5.96 37.12 -3.53
CA PHE A 111 -6.41 37.68 -2.26
C PHE A 111 -6.52 39.20 -2.28
N GLN A 112 -5.56 39.88 -2.92
CA GLN A 112 -5.52 41.35 -2.96
C GLN A 112 -6.59 41.94 -3.89
N ASN A 113 -6.88 41.26 -5.00
CA ASN A 113 -7.77 41.78 -6.05
C ASN A 113 -9.24 41.36 -5.89
N ASN A 114 -9.58 40.50 -4.93
CA ASN A 114 -10.95 39.99 -4.73
C ASN A 114 -11.50 40.32 -3.35
N LYS A 115 -12.84 40.43 -3.27
CA LYS A 115 -13.54 40.54 -1.99
C LYS A 115 -13.35 39.26 -1.18
N ILE A 116 -13.26 39.39 0.14
CA ILE A 116 -12.99 38.27 1.06
C ILE A 116 -13.97 37.08 0.90
N ALA A 117 -15.25 37.34 0.64
CA ALA A 117 -16.23 36.28 0.36
C ALA A 117 -15.92 35.51 -0.94
N THR A 118 -15.47 36.20 -1.99
CA THR A 118 -15.01 35.57 -3.24
C THR A 118 -13.77 34.74 -2.97
N VAL A 119 -12.85 35.23 -2.15
CA VAL A 119 -11.63 34.51 -1.77
C VAL A 119 -11.96 33.20 -1.05
N TYR A 120 -12.82 33.24 -0.03
CA TYR A 120 -13.25 32.03 0.70
C TYR A 120 -13.92 31.01 -0.23
N LEU A 121 -14.80 31.47 -1.11
CA LEU A 121 -15.47 30.59 -2.08
C LEU A 121 -14.49 29.99 -3.10
N GLY A 122 -13.50 30.77 -3.54
CA GLY A 122 -12.44 30.32 -4.45
C GLY A 122 -11.56 29.25 -3.80
N LEU A 123 -11.11 29.49 -2.57
CA LEU A 123 -10.33 28.53 -1.78
C LEU A 123 -11.11 27.24 -1.52
N ALA A 124 -12.40 27.34 -1.16
CA ALA A 124 -13.24 26.18 -0.97
C ALA A 124 -13.33 25.31 -2.24
N HIS A 125 -13.45 25.93 -3.42
CA HIS A 125 -13.40 25.21 -4.70
C HIS A 125 -12.02 24.61 -5.00
N HIS A 126 -10.94 25.31 -4.66
CA HIS A 126 -9.58 24.79 -4.81
C HIS A 126 -9.38 23.54 -3.96
N TYR A 127 -9.74 23.60 -2.68
CA TYR A 127 -9.72 22.45 -1.78
C TYR A 127 -10.57 21.29 -2.31
N LYS A 128 -11.77 21.56 -2.83
CA LYS A 128 -12.61 20.51 -3.43
C LYS A 128 -11.87 19.75 -4.55
N LYS A 129 -11.14 20.44 -5.42
CA LYS A 129 -10.34 19.80 -6.49
C LYS A 129 -9.21 18.95 -5.92
N VAL A 130 -8.47 19.49 -4.95
CA VAL A 130 -7.37 18.78 -4.30
C VAL A 130 -7.87 17.53 -3.55
N ILE A 131 -8.98 17.65 -2.81
CA ILE A 131 -9.64 16.54 -2.11
C ILE A 131 -10.03 15.43 -3.09
N SER A 132 -10.61 15.78 -4.24
CA SER A 132 -10.99 14.80 -5.26
C SER A 132 -9.77 14.02 -5.76
N SER A 133 -8.64 14.70 -6.00
CA SER A 133 -7.40 14.05 -6.44
C SER A 133 -6.81 13.14 -5.35
N TYR A 134 -6.78 13.60 -4.09
CA TYR A 134 -6.33 12.78 -2.97
C TYR A 134 -7.24 11.56 -2.73
N THR A 135 -8.55 11.70 -2.92
CA THR A 135 -9.51 10.59 -2.76
C THR A 135 -9.25 9.50 -3.78
N GLU A 136 -9.11 9.87 -5.06
CA GLU A 136 -8.76 8.93 -6.14
C GLU A 136 -7.44 8.20 -5.85
N LYS A 137 -6.41 8.93 -5.39
CA LYS A 137 -5.12 8.32 -5.06
C LYS A 137 -5.17 7.42 -3.83
N ASN A 138 -6.00 7.74 -2.85
CA ASN A 138 -6.23 6.86 -1.70
C ASN A 138 -6.91 5.57 -2.12
N ASP A 139 -7.89 5.62 -3.01
CA ASP A 139 -8.58 4.44 -3.52
C ASP A 139 -7.62 3.55 -4.34
N GLU A 140 -6.78 4.14 -5.19
CA GLU A 140 -5.71 3.43 -5.90
C GLU A 140 -4.78 2.69 -4.92
N LYS A 141 -4.26 3.40 -3.89
CA LYS A 141 -3.36 2.81 -2.90
C LYS A 141 -4.03 1.75 -2.05
N ALA A 142 -5.29 1.96 -1.64
CA ALA A 142 -6.06 0.98 -0.88
C ALA A 142 -6.22 -0.32 -1.69
N ASN A 143 -6.51 -0.23 -2.98
CA ASN A 143 -6.60 -1.40 -3.87
C ASN A 143 -5.24 -2.11 -4.03
N LEU A 144 -4.15 -1.37 -4.16
CA LEU A 144 -2.80 -1.95 -4.18
C LEU A 144 -2.48 -2.69 -2.88
N LEU A 145 -2.82 -2.11 -1.73
CA LEU A 145 -2.65 -2.73 -0.42
C LEU A 145 -3.47 -4.00 -0.24
N HIS A 146 -4.73 -3.99 -0.69
CA HIS A 146 -5.57 -5.18 -0.67
C HIS A 146 -4.94 -6.31 -1.48
N LYS A 147 -4.56 -6.04 -2.74
CA LYS A 147 -3.89 -7.03 -3.59
C LYS A 147 -2.57 -7.52 -3.01
N ALA A 148 -1.77 -6.62 -2.41
CA ALA A 148 -0.54 -6.99 -1.74
C ALA A 148 -0.79 -7.98 -0.60
N PHE A 149 -1.82 -7.71 0.21
CA PHE A 149 -2.19 -8.57 1.32
C PHE A 149 -2.67 -9.95 0.84
N ASP A 150 -3.47 -10.01 -0.23
CA ASP A 150 -3.90 -11.29 -0.83
C ASP A 150 -2.70 -12.14 -1.26
N TYR A 151 -1.69 -11.55 -1.91
CA TYR A 151 -0.47 -12.26 -2.27
C TYR A 151 0.35 -12.71 -1.06
N ILE A 152 0.40 -11.91 0.02
CA ILE A 152 1.05 -12.31 1.27
C ILE A 152 0.34 -13.52 1.89
N GLN A 153 -0.99 -13.54 1.89
CA GLN A 153 -1.77 -14.68 2.38
C GLN A 153 -1.50 -15.94 1.55
N LEU A 154 -1.49 -15.82 0.22
CA LEU A 154 -1.19 -16.93 -0.69
C LEU A 154 0.25 -17.44 -0.51
N ALA A 155 1.22 -16.54 -0.33
CA ALA A 155 2.61 -16.91 -0.01
C ALA A 155 2.68 -17.68 1.32
N GLY A 156 1.98 -17.21 2.36
CA GLY A 156 1.91 -17.87 3.65
C GLY A 156 1.30 -19.28 3.57
N ALA A 157 0.16 -19.42 2.89
CA ALA A 157 -0.49 -20.72 2.69
C ALA A 157 0.40 -21.68 1.90
N SER A 158 1.02 -21.20 0.82
CA SER A 158 1.98 -21.97 0.01
C SER A 158 3.18 -22.43 0.85
N LEU A 159 3.73 -21.58 1.71
CA LEU A 159 4.85 -21.93 2.59
C LEU A 159 4.48 -23.01 3.61
N VAL A 160 3.27 -22.96 4.19
CA VAL A 160 2.80 -24.01 5.10
C VAL A 160 2.74 -25.37 4.39
N ILE A 161 2.27 -25.39 3.13
CA ILE A 161 2.26 -26.60 2.31
C ILE A 161 3.69 -27.10 2.08
N VAL A 162 4.65 -26.21 1.75
CA VAL A 162 6.07 -26.58 1.63
C VAL A 162 6.58 -27.25 2.90
N ILE A 163 6.32 -26.68 4.08
CA ILE A 163 6.78 -27.24 5.36
C ILE A 163 6.25 -28.67 5.54
N ILE A 164 4.96 -28.89 5.28
CA ILE A 164 4.34 -30.22 5.38
C ILE A 164 5.00 -31.20 4.42
N LEU A 165 5.23 -30.78 3.16
CA LEU A 165 5.86 -31.64 2.14
C LEU A 165 7.30 -32.00 2.49
N ILE A 166 8.09 -31.08 3.05
CA ILE A 166 9.44 -31.35 3.52
C ILE A 166 9.43 -32.38 4.65
N ILE A 167 8.53 -32.23 5.62
CA ILE A 167 8.39 -33.18 6.74
C ILE A 167 8.01 -34.57 6.21
N LEU A 168 7.01 -34.66 5.33
CA LEU A 168 6.59 -35.92 4.71
C LEU A 168 7.72 -36.55 3.89
N GLY A 169 8.44 -35.76 3.09
CA GLY A 169 9.58 -36.23 2.30
C GLY A 169 10.69 -36.82 3.18
N LYS A 170 10.94 -36.22 4.35
CA LYS A 170 11.90 -36.74 5.33
C LYS A 170 11.44 -38.06 5.97
N PHE A 171 10.16 -38.18 6.31
CA PHE A 171 9.61 -39.43 6.87
C PHE A 171 9.63 -40.57 5.85
N LEU A 172 9.10 -40.34 4.64
CA LEU A 172 9.06 -41.38 3.61
C LEU A 172 10.44 -41.73 3.04
N GLY A 173 11.39 -40.80 3.04
CA GLY A 173 12.78 -41.07 2.62
C GLY A 173 13.64 -41.74 3.70
N SER A 174 13.11 -41.91 4.91
CA SER A 174 13.77 -42.62 6.03
C SER A 174 13.33 -44.09 6.17
N LEU A 175 12.29 -44.49 5.42
CA LEU A 175 11.85 -45.87 5.24
C LEU A 175 12.60 -46.52 4.08
#